data_AF-A0A938S3S8-F1
#
_entry.id   AF-A0A938S3S8-F1
#
_cell.length_a   1.000
_cell.length_b   1.000
_cell.length_c   1.000
_cell.angle_alpha   90.00
_cell.angle_beta   90.00
_cell.angle_gamma   90.00
#
_symmetry.space_group_name_H-M   'P 1'
#
loop_
_entity.id
_entity.type
_entity.pdbx_description
1 polymer ?
#
loop_
_entity_poly.entity_id
_entity_poly.type
_entity_poly.pdbx_seq_one_letter_code
_entity_poly.pdbx_strand_id
1 'polypeptide(L)'
;MATKHRQNTVTRRRFLAIVAGVGAMAGSAPLLQGCAIPEAPRAAPIATQPPATSAPAAPTQPPATAAPAVATKAPAVGGQATTVSIHWRNDAPVSLSPLFSTSGQEQMLERLLFGSLLKINDNLEPVSDLAQRWDASPDAKTYTFYLHNNIKFSDGAPLTTDDVMFTFERAIDKRTGSYWAGRFRNIEGSADYAEQKADKVSGLEALDKYTFRIKLARPDAAFLTTLGDFSGMGILPKHVLKDVPPDQLRKHSFSLAPTVGAGAYTFVKNEAGQYVESN
;
A
#
# COMPACT_ATOMS: atom_id res chain seq x y z
N MET A 1 -27.92 16.57 -44.98
CA MET A 1 -26.48 16.72 -44.72
C MET A 1 -26.18 16.06 -43.38
N ALA A 2 -25.41 14.98 -43.37
CA ALA A 2 -25.06 14.19 -42.20
C ALA A 2 -23.54 13.96 -42.22
N THR A 3 -22.85 14.27 -41.12
CA THR A 3 -21.43 13.91 -40.95
C THR A 3 -21.18 13.31 -39.57
N LYS A 4 -21.19 11.98 -39.59
CA LYS A 4 -20.69 10.96 -38.66
C LYS A 4 -19.60 11.40 -37.65
N HIS A 5 -19.87 11.21 -36.36
CA HIS A 5 -18.86 11.05 -35.32
C HIS A 5 -18.27 9.62 -35.37
N ARG A 6 -16.93 9.52 -35.48
CA ARG A 6 -16.19 8.25 -35.38
C ARG A 6 -16.00 7.90 -33.90
N GLN A 7 -16.67 6.85 -33.45
CA GLN A 7 -16.34 6.16 -32.21
C GLN A 7 -15.19 5.17 -32.47
N ASN A 8 -14.06 5.32 -31.79
CA ASN A 8 -12.97 4.36 -31.80
C ASN A 8 -13.23 3.26 -30.75
N THR A 9 -14.07 2.30 -31.11
CA THR A 9 -14.31 1.09 -30.32
C THR A 9 -13.28 0.03 -30.74
N VAL A 10 -12.29 -0.27 -29.89
CA VAL A 10 -11.34 -1.35 -30.14
C VAL A 10 -11.88 -2.64 -29.51
N THR A 11 -12.58 -3.44 -30.30
CA THR A 11 -13.10 -4.76 -29.90
C THR A 11 -12.03 -5.85 -29.87
N ARG A 12 -12.16 -6.78 -28.90
CA ARG A 12 -11.33 -7.95 -28.49
C ARG A 12 -10.72 -8.87 -29.58
N ARG A 13 -10.89 -8.62 -30.88
CA ARG A 13 -10.44 -9.50 -31.98
C ARG A 13 -9.09 -9.14 -32.60
N ARG A 14 -8.31 -8.23 -32.01
CA ARG A 14 -6.98 -7.83 -32.51
C ARG A 14 -5.77 -8.35 -31.71
N PHE A 15 -5.97 -9.33 -30.84
CA PHE A 15 -4.89 -9.87 -29.97
C PHE A 15 -4.35 -11.25 -30.37
N LEU A 16 -4.72 -11.79 -31.54
CA LEU A 16 -4.26 -13.12 -31.99
C LEU A 16 -3.84 -13.06 -33.47
N ALA A 17 -2.67 -12.49 -33.75
CA ALA A 17 -2.06 -12.59 -35.08
C ALA A 17 -0.54 -12.29 -35.10
N ILE A 18 0.26 -12.75 -34.14
CA ILE A 18 1.72 -12.88 -34.32
C ILE A 18 2.22 -14.07 -33.49
N VAL A 19 2.24 -15.27 -34.08
CA VAL A 19 3.37 -16.24 -34.08
C VAL A 19 2.99 -17.34 -35.08
N ALA A 20 3.52 -17.27 -36.29
CA ALA A 20 3.61 -18.41 -37.20
C ALA A 20 4.82 -18.22 -38.14
N GLY A 21 5.76 -19.17 -38.09
CA GLY A 21 6.49 -19.60 -39.29
C GLY A 21 7.99 -19.34 -39.37
N VAL A 22 8.79 -20.23 -38.77
CA VAL A 22 9.92 -20.95 -39.43
C VAL A 22 9.95 -22.32 -38.73
N GLY A 23 9.80 -23.50 -39.34
CA GLY A 23 10.17 -23.96 -40.68
C GLY A 23 11.16 -25.11 -40.50
N ALA A 24 10.67 -26.35 -40.55
CA ALA A 24 11.33 -27.60 -40.14
C ALA A 24 12.23 -28.26 -41.21
N MET A 25 13.20 -29.09 -40.78
CA MET A 25 13.67 -30.36 -41.41
C MET A 25 14.41 -31.18 -40.30
N ALA A 26 13.96 -32.35 -39.81
CA ALA A 26 13.72 -33.68 -40.39
C ALA A 26 14.88 -34.70 -40.12
N GLY A 27 14.57 -35.72 -39.28
CA GLY A 27 15.24 -37.04 -39.17
C GLY A 27 16.28 -37.16 -38.04
N SER A 28 16.29 -38.12 -37.12
CA SER A 28 15.75 -39.49 -37.08
C SER A 28 15.56 -39.99 -35.63
N ALA A 29 14.48 -40.74 -35.38
CA ALA A 29 14.18 -41.49 -34.13
C ALA A 29 14.67 -42.96 -34.24
N PRO A 30 14.41 -43.90 -33.29
CA PRO A 30 13.99 -43.80 -31.88
C PRO A 30 14.82 -44.73 -30.93
N LEU A 31 14.72 -44.56 -29.60
CA LEU A 31 14.66 -45.71 -28.68
C LEU A 31 13.73 -45.36 -27.50
N LEU A 32 12.96 -46.38 -27.11
CA LEU A 32 11.75 -46.38 -26.29
C LEU A 32 11.98 -46.23 -24.78
N GLN A 33 10.84 -46.06 -24.09
CA GLN A 33 10.56 -46.20 -22.64
C GLN A 33 10.92 -44.97 -21.80
N GLY A 34 10.03 -44.41 -20.97
CA GLY A 34 8.69 -44.76 -20.53
C GLY A 34 8.30 -43.72 -19.46
N CYS A 35 7.01 -43.41 -19.33
CA CYS A 35 6.50 -42.39 -18.42
C CYS A 35 6.88 -42.68 -16.95
N ALA A 36 7.38 -41.68 -16.22
CA ALA A 36 7.26 -41.63 -14.77
C ALA A 36 7.28 -40.17 -14.28
N ILE A 37 6.10 -39.72 -13.84
CA ILE A 37 5.86 -38.51 -13.07
C ILE A 37 6.53 -38.70 -11.70
N PRO A 38 7.29 -37.74 -11.15
CA PRO A 38 7.76 -37.85 -9.77
C PRO A 38 6.57 -37.72 -8.82
N GLU A 39 6.26 -38.84 -8.18
CA GLU A 39 5.22 -39.04 -7.17
C GLU A 39 5.52 -38.21 -5.91
N ALA A 40 4.50 -37.49 -5.43
CA ALA A 40 4.53 -36.81 -4.14
C ALA A 40 4.72 -37.85 -3.02
N PRO A 41 5.49 -37.55 -1.94
CA PRO A 41 5.71 -38.52 -0.88
C PRO A 41 4.38 -38.89 -0.20
N ARG A 42 4.08 -40.18 -0.29
CA ARG A 42 2.96 -40.90 0.30
C ARG A 42 2.89 -40.66 1.81
N ALA A 43 1.70 -40.29 2.29
CA ALA A 43 1.38 -40.20 3.71
C ALA A 43 1.67 -41.53 4.42
N ALA A 44 2.41 -41.46 5.52
CA ALA A 44 2.64 -42.59 6.42
C ALA A 44 1.32 -42.95 7.15
N PRO A 45 1.10 -44.25 7.50
CA PRO A 45 -0.12 -44.69 8.16
C PRO A 45 -0.24 -44.11 9.57
N ILE A 46 -1.44 -43.65 9.90
CA ILE A 46 -1.80 -43.20 11.26
C ILE A 46 -1.71 -44.41 12.19
N ALA A 47 -0.78 -44.36 13.14
CA ALA A 47 -0.74 -45.29 14.25
C ALA A 47 -1.93 -45.01 15.19
N THR A 48 -2.80 -45.99 15.34
CA THR A 48 -3.89 -46.01 16.32
C THR A 48 -3.32 -45.97 17.74
N GLN A 49 -3.62 -44.92 18.50
CA GLN A 49 -3.35 -44.88 19.94
C GLN A 49 -4.35 -45.76 20.72
N PRO A 50 -3.92 -46.52 21.74
CA PRO A 50 -4.79 -47.27 22.66
C PRO A 50 -5.67 -46.34 23.52
N PRO A 51 -6.79 -46.85 24.09
CA PRO A 51 -7.80 -46.03 24.74
C PRO A 51 -7.26 -45.37 26.02
N ALA A 52 -7.54 -44.07 26.16
CA ALA A 52 -7.22 -43.31 27.37
C ALA A 52 -8.04 -43.82 28.56
N THR A 53 -7.32 -44.22 29.59
CA THR A 53 -7.79 -44.61 30.92
C THR A 53 -8.51 -43.45 31.61
N SER A 54 -9.63 -43.75 32.24
CA SER A 54 -10.47 -42.85 33.04
C SER A 54 -9.83 -42.39 34.36
N ALA A 55 -9.93 -41.08 34.67
CA ALA A 55 -10.27 -40.48 35.99
C ALA A 55 -9.76 -39.03 36.10
N PRO A 56 -10.30 -38.15 36.98
CA PRO A 56 -11.58 -38.15 37.70
C PRO A 56 -12.45 -36.92 37.39
N ALA A 57 -13.71 -36.96 37.85
CA ALA A 57 -14.68 -35.87 37.74
C ALA A 57 -14.17 -34.56 38.38
N ALA A 58 -14.26 -33.46 37.63
CA ALA A 58 -13.99 -32.12 38.13
C ALA A 58 -15.02 -31.73 39.21
N PRO A 59 -14.60 -31.04 40.29
CA PRO A 59 -15.52 -30.57 41.32
C PRO A 59 -16.50 -29.55 40.74
N THR A 60 -17.79 -29.75 41.04
CA THR A 60 -18.89 -28.81 40.78
C THR A 60 -18.56 -27.42 41.31
N GLN A 61 -18.51 -26.43 40.41
CA GLN A 61 -18.43 -25.01 40.77
C GLN A 61 -19.71 -24.57 41.52
N PRO A 62 -19.59 -23.82 42.63
CA PRO A 62 -20.72 -23.13 43.24
C PRO A 62 -21.30 -22.07 42.29
N PRO A 63 -22.58 -21.67 42.45
CA PRO A 63 -23.21 -20.67 41.59
C PRO A 63 -22.40 -19.37 41.58
N ALA A 64 -22.13 -18.85 40.38
CA ALA A 64 -21.48 -17.56 40.21
C ALA A 64 -22.38 -16.45 40.79
N THR A 65 -21.95 -15.87 41.92
CA THR A 65 -22.51 -14.62 42.43
C THR A 65 -22.27 -13.54 41.38
N ALA A 66 -23.36 -12.98 40.83
CA ALA A 66 -23.29 -11.89 39.87
C ALA A 66 -22.54 -10.68 40.48
N ALA A 67 -21.38 -10.35 39.90
CA ALA A 67 -20.72 -9.08 40.16
C ALA A 67 -21.60 -7.94 39.61
N PRO A 68 -21.71 -6.80 40.32
CA PRO A 68 -22.56 -5.70 39.88
C PRO A 68 -22.07 -5.18 38.53
N ALA A 69 -22.96 -5.17 37.54
CA ALA A 69 -22.72 -4.54 36.25
C ALA A 69 -22.44 -3.05 36.50
N VAL A 70 -21.18 -2.63 36.34
CA VAL A 70 -20.84 -1.23 36.18
C VAL A 70 -21.40 -0.83 34.82
N ALA A 71 -22.55 -0.16 34.84
CA ALA A 71 -23.15 0.43 33.66
C ALA A 71 -22.21 1.53 33.14
N THR A 72 -21.32 1.17 32.22
CA THR A 72 -20.63 2.16 31.39
C THR A 72 -21.71 2.83 30.55
N LYS A 73 -22.06 4.05 30.94
CA LYS A 73 -23.01 4.89 30.21
C LYS A 73 -22.46 5.06 28.80
N ALA A 74 -23.07 4.36 27.82
CA ALA A 74 -22.81 4.61 26.41
C ALA A 74 -23.00 6.12 26.16
N PRO A 75 -22.08 6.79 25.45
CA PRO A 75 -22.29 8.18 25.10
C PRO A 75 -23.61 8.28 24.35
N ALA A 76 -24.46 9.22 24.76
CA ALA A 76 -25.69 9.50 24.06
C ALA A 76 -25.36 9.87 22.61
N VAL A 77 -25.87 9.08 21.65
CA VAL A 77 -25.87 9.44 20.23
C VAL A 77 -26.88 10.58 20.09
N GLY A 78 -26.40 11.79 20.27
CA GLY A 78 -27.17 13.02 20.30
C GLY A 78 -26.33 14.17 19.78
N GLY A 79 -26.14 14.19 18.47
CA GLY A 79 -25.35 15.17 17.71
C GLY A 79 -24.75 14.47 16.50
N GLN A 80 -24.76 15.10 15.32
CA GLN A 80 -24.00 14.56 14.18
C GLN A 80 -22.54 14.51 14.61
N ALA A 81 -22.05 13.32 14.95
CA ALA A 81 -20.67 13.16 15.36
C ALA A 81 -19.78 13.48 14.16
N THR A 82 -19.14 14.65 14.19
CA THR A 82 -18.08 15.05 13.24
C THR A 82 -16.74 14.37 13.56
N THR A 83 -16.75 13.46 14.54
CA THR A 83 -15.57 12.78 15.07
C THR A 83 -15.77 11.28 15.02
N VAL A 84 -14.81 10.57 14.44
CA VAL A 84 -14.74 9.12 14.42
C VAL A 84 -13.69 8.66 15.43
N SER A 85 -14.10 7.88 16.43
CA SER A 85 -13.20 7.26 17.41
C SER A 85 -13.00 5.77 17.06
N ILE A 86 -11.75 5.38 16.79
CA ILE A 86 -11.34 4.02 16.43
C ILE A 86 -10.68 3.38 17.65
N HIS A 87 -11.33 2.35 18.21
CA HIS A 87 -10.84 1.62 19.39
C HIS A 87 -10.14 0.32 18.98
N TRP A 88 -9.07 -0.04 19.70
CA TRP A 88 -8.29 -1.25 19.44
C TRP A 88 -8.60 -2.34 20.46
N ARG A 89 -8.82 -3.57 19.99
CA ARG A 89 -9.06 -4.72 20.89
C ARG A 89 -7.78 -5.40 21.33
N ASN A 90 -6.80 -5.53 20.44
CA ASN A 90 -5.48 -6.12 20.68
C ASN A 90 -4.45 -5.25 19.97
N ASP A 91 -3.41 -4.84 20.73
CA ASP A 91 -2.26 -4.00 20.37
C ASP A 91 -2.56 -2.66 19.67
N ALA A 92 -2.06 -1.57 20.24
CA ALA A 92 -2.16 -0.25 19.63
C ALA A 92 -1.19 -0.10 18.44
N PRO A 93 -1.52 0.73 17.43
CA PRO A 93 -0.62 1.01 16.32
C PRO A 93 0.72 1.54 16.83
N VAL A 94 1.82 0.98 16.31
CA VAL A 94 3.19 1.38 16.68
C VAL A 94 3.68 2.55 15.83
N SER A 95 3.07 2.77 14.67
CA SER A 95 3.24 3.98 13.87
C SER A 95 1.98 4.29 13.05
N LEU A 96 1.74 5.58 12.83
CA LEU A 96 0.73 6.12 11.92
C LEU A 96 1.36 6.81 10.70
N SER A 97 2.66 6.59 10.47
CA SER A 97 3.35 7.11 9.30
C SER A 97 3.24 6.12 8.14
N PRO A 98 2.83 6.57 6.93
CA PRO A 98 2.78 5.72 5.74
C PRO A 98 4.12 5.03 5.40
N LEU A 99 5.26 5.53 5.91
CA LEU A 99 6.57 4.92 5.67
C LEU A 99 6.87 3.69 6.54
N PHE A 100 6.19 3.54 7.68
CA PHE A 100 6.56 2.60 8.74
C PHE A 100 5.43 1.65 9.13
N SER A 101 4.33 1.64 8.39
CA SER A 101 3.20 0.73 8.62
C SER A 101 3.58 -0.73 8.41
N THR A 102 3.13 -1.62 9.31
CA THR A 102 3.32 -3.07 9.16
C THR A 102 2.04 -3.88 9.34
N SER A 103 1.01 -3.28 9.94
CA SER A 103 -0.28 -3.94 10.20
C SER A 103 -1.40 -3.38 9.33
N GLY A 104 -2.41 -4.21 9.04
CA GLY A 104 -3.60 -3.74 8.34
C GLY A 104 -4.37 -2.65 9.10
N GLN A 105 -4.28 -2.64 10.43
CA GLN A 105 -4.91 -1.65 11.30
C GLN A 105 -4.31 -0.25 11.11
N GLU A 106 -2.98 -0.15 11.10
CA GLU A 106 -2.24 1.09 10.82
C GLU A 106 -2.58 1.60 9.40
N GLN A 107 -2.52 0.71 8.41
CA GLN A 107 -2.82 1.04 7.01
C GLN A 107 -4.26 1.51 6.83
N MET A 108 -5.23 0.96 7.56
CA MET A 108 -6.61 1.45 7.51
C MET A 108 -6.72 2.89 7.99
N LEU A 109 -6.05 3.24 9.08
CA LEU A 109 -6.05 4.60 9.61
C LEU A 109 -5.28 5.56 8.71
N GLU A 110 -4.13 5.15 8.17
CA GLU A 110 -3.35 5.95 7.23
C GLU A 110 -4.14 6.35 5.99
N ARG A 111 -4.99 5.45 5.44
CA ARG A 111 -5.88 5.79 4.30
C ARG A 111 -6.88 6.90 4.61
N LEU A 112 -7.24 7.08 5.88
CA LEU A 112 -8.13 8.14 6.31
C LEU A 112 -7.40 9.47 6.44
N LEU A 113 -6.14 9.42 6.90
CA LEU A 113 -5.32 10.59 7.23
C LEU A 113 -4.52 11.13 6.04
N PHE A 114 -4.16 10.26 5.09
CA PHE A 114 -3.31 10.60 3.95
C PHE A 114 -3.99 10.24 2.63
N GLY A 115 -3.71 11.04 1.60
CA GLY A 115 -4.01 10.69 0.22
C GLY A 115 -2.82 9.96 -0.42
N SER A 116 -3.10 9.00 -1.30
CA SER A 116 -2.10 8.30 -2.09
C SER A 116 -2.16 8.79 -3.55
N LEU A 117 -1.13 8.48 -4.36
CA LEU A 117 -1.20 8.85 -5.79
C LEU A 117 -2.34 8.13 -6.50
N LEU A 118 -2.48 6.83 -6.22
CA LEU A 118 -3.47 5.92 -6.78
C LEU A 118 -4.13 5.11 -5.66
N LYS A 119 -5.31 4.57 -5.93
CA LYS A 119 -6.01 3.58 -5.11
C LYS A 119 -6.24 2.30 -5.91
N ILE A 120 -6.59 1.22 -5.23
CA ILE A 120 -7.01 -0.04 -5.87
C ILE A 120 -8.53 -0.17 -5.70
N ASN A 121 -9.24 -0.41 -6.81
CA ASN A 121 -10.69 -0.63 -6.80
C ASN A 121 -11.05 -2.11 -6.51
N ASP A 122 -12.34 -2.43 -6.47
CA ASP A 122 -12.85 -3.79 -6.21
C ASP A 122 -12.43 -4.82 -7.27
N ASN A 123 -12.03 -4.37 -8.47
CA ASN A 123 -11.50 -5.22 -9.54
C ASN A 123 -9.98 -5.43 -9.47
N LEU A 124 -9.33 -4.94 -8.40
CA LEU A 124 -7.87 -4.93 -8.22
C LEU A 124 -7.12 -4.08 -9.25
N GLU A 125 -7.77 -3.04 -9.78
CA GLU A 125 -7.19 -2.14 -10.77
C GLU A 125 -6.76 -0.82 -10.10
N PRO A 126 -5.60 -0.26 -10.50
CA PRO A 126 -5.22 1.09 -10.11
C PRO A 126 -6.21 2.13 -10.64
N VAL A 127 -6.69 3.00 -9.76
CA VAL A 127 -7.57 4.13 -10.06
C VAL A 127 -7.01 5.41 -9.45
N SER A 128 -7.45 6.55 -9.97
CA SER A 128 -7.02 7.88 -9.54
C SER A 128 -7.33 8.16 -8.07
N ASP A 129 -6.44 8.87 -7.39
CA ASP A 129 -6.66 9.49 -6.09
C ASP A 129 -6.08 10.93 -6.10
N LEU A 130 -4.91 11.18 -5.51
CA LEU A 130 -4.25 12.48 -5.64
C LEU A 130 -3.80 12.77 -7.08
N ALA A 131 -3.39 11.73 -7.82
CA ALA A 131 -3.15 11.82 -9.24
C ALA A 131 -4.45 11.62 -10.01
N GLN A 132 -4.90 12.63 -10.73
CA GLN A 132 -6.14 12.59 -11.52
C GLN A 132 -6.02 11.64 -12.72
N ARG A 133 -4.81 11.51 -13.28
CA ARG A 133 -4.48 10.59 -14.38
C ARG A 133 -2.97 10.37 -14.45
N TRP A 134 -2.57 9.37 -15.24
CA TRP A 134 -1.18 9.13 -15.60
C TRP A 134 -1.07 8.66 -17.05
N ASP A 135 0.10 8.91 -17.65
CA ASP A 135 0.48 8.41 -18.97
C ASP A 135 1.68 7.47 -18.81
N ALA A 136 1.64 6.29 -19.46
CA ALA A 136 2.77 5.35 -19.51
C ALA A 136 3.42 5.39 -20.90
N SER A 137 4.75 5.40 -20.94
CA SER A 137 5.50 5.27 -22.19
C SER A 137 5.29 3.88 -22.83
N PRO A 138 5.49 3.74 -24.16
CA PRO A 138 5.31 2.46 -24.85
C PRO A 138 6.17 1.31 -24.32
N ASP A 139 7.33 1.62 -23.72
CA ASP A 139 8.25 0.66 -23.11
C ASP A 139 7.93 0.37 -21.63
N ALA A 140 6.87 0.97 -21.08
CA ALA A 140 6.43 0.86 -19.68
C ALA A 140 7.51 1.18 -18.64
N LYS A 141 8.46 2.06 -19.01
CA LYS A 141 9.52 2.54 -18.10
C LYS A 141 9.28 3.94 -17.56
N THR A 142 8.53 4.78 -18.27
CA THR A 142 8.31 6.16 -17.89
C THR A 142 6.83 6.39 -17.62
N TYR A 143 6.52 6.85 -16.42
CA TYR A 143 5.17 7.20 -15.99
C TYR A 143 5.11 8.68 -15.70
N THR A 144 4.22 9.41 -16.37
CA THR A 144 3.97 10.84 -16.10
C THR A 144 2.63 10.98 -15.40
N PHE A 145 2.63 11.55 -14.21
CA PHE A 145 1.46 11.72 -13.36
C PHE A 145 1.03 13.17 -13.34
N TYR A 146 -0.27 13.39 -13.23
CA TYR A 146 -0.89 14.70 -13.14
C TYR A 146 -1.72 14.74 -11.87
N LEU A 147 -1.35 15.60 -10.93
CA LEU A 147 -2.05 15.85 -9.68
C LEU A 147 -3.29 16.72 -9.94
N HIS A 148 -4.29 16.59 -9.07
CA HIS A 148 -5.34 17.62 -9.01
C HIS A 148 -4.73 18.95 -8.54
N ASN A 149 -5.16 20.05 -9.14
CA ASN A 149 -4.60 21.38 -8.94
C ASN A 149 -5.13 22.12 -7.70
N ASN A 150 -6.07 21.53 -6.97
CA ASN A 150 -6.75 22.13 -5.82
C ASN A 150 -6.66 21.29 -4.54
N ILE A 151 -5.76 20.30 -4.48
CA ILE A 151 -5.54 19.51 -3.27
C ILE A 151 -4.79 20.36 -2.24
N LYS A 152 -5.23 20.25 -0.99
CA LYS A 152 -4.58 20.85 0.17
C LYS A 152 -4.39 19.80 1.26
N PHE A 153 -3.36 19.99 2.05
CA PHE A 153 -3.27 19.37 3.36
C PHE A 153 -4.31 19.97 4.31
N SER A 154 -4.57 19.30 5.43
CA SER A 154 -5.52 19.72 6.46
C SER A 154 -5.19 21.09 7.09
N ASP A 155 -3.93 21.53 7.03
CA ASP A 155 -3.50 22.87 7.47
C ASP A 155 -3.69 23.97 6.39
N GLY A 156 -4.25 23.61 5.23
CA GLY A 156 -4.53 24.51 4.12
C GLY A 156 -3.35 24.72 3.15
N ALA A 157 -2.16 24.17 3.43
CA ALA A 157 -1.05 24.22 2.49
C ALA A 157 -1.37 23.42 1.22
N PRO A 158 -1.00 23.90 0.02
CA PRO A 158 -1.25 23.16 -1.21
C PRO A 158 -0.38 21.89 -1.26
N LEU A 159 -0.96 20.76 -1.69
CA LEU A 159 -0.20 19.56 -2.00
C LEU A 159 0.34 19.66 -3.43
N THR A 160 1.65 19.45 -3.59
CA THR A 160 2.34 19.64 -4.86
C THR A 160 3.27 18.50 -5.20
N THR A 161 3.82 18.52 -6.41
CA THR A 161 4.89 17.62 -6.84
C THR A 161 6.05 17.57 -5.85
N ASP A 162 6.40 18.68 -5.20
CA ASP A 162 7.48 18.74 -4.22
C ASP A 162 7.28 17.80 -3.03
N ASP A 163 6.04 17.67 -2.56
CA ASP A 163 5.66 16.77 -1.47
C ASP A 163 5.75 15.31 -1.92
N VAL A 164 5.39 15.04 -3.18
CA VAL A 164 5.54 13.72 -3.79
C VAL A 164 7.01 13.33 -3.88
N MET A 165 7.86 14.18 -4.47
CA MET A 165 9.30 13.91 -4.60
C MET A 165 9.92 13.68 -3.22
N PHE A 166 9.62 14.54 -2.24
CA PHE A 166 10.07 14.40 -0.86
C PHE A 166 9.66 13.06 -0.26
N THR A 167 8.41 12.65 -0.43
CA THR A 167 7.90 11.38 0.12
C THR A 167 8.64 10.18 -0.46
N PHE A 168 8.82 10.14 -1.79
CA PHE A 168 9.54 9.05 -2.45
C PHE A 168 11.02 9.02 -2.04
N GLU A 169 11.67 10.17 -1.96
CA GLU A 169 13.04 10.27 -1.48
C GLU A 169 13.18 9.75 -0.05
N ARG A 170 12.29 10.14 0.88
CA ARG A 170 12.28 9.59 2.24
C ARG A 170 12.00 8.10 2.28
N ALA A 171 11.15 7.60 1.39
CA ALA A 171 10.89 6.18 1.27
C ALA A 171 12.09 5.37 0.76
N ILE A 172 12.93 5.96 -0.11
CA ILE A 172 14.09 5.32 -0.72
C ILE A 172 15.33 5.38 0.19
N ASP A 173 15.53 6.49 0.92
CA ASP A 173 16.70 6.68 1.79
C ASP A 173 16.82 5.55 2.82
N LYS A 174 17.94 4.80 2.80
CA LYS A 174 18.18 3.69 3.75
C LYS A 174 18.17 4.16 5.19
N ARG A 175 18.59 5.39 5.48
CA ARG A 175 18.61 5.95 6.83
C ARG A 175 17.22 6.05 7.43
N THR A 176 16.20 6.31 6.59
CA THR A 176 14.80 6.34 7.04
C THR A 176 14.33 5.00 7.58
N GLY A 177 14.86 3.89 7.05
CA GLY A 177 14.39 2.55 7.39
C GLY A 177 12.93 2.33 6.99
N SER A 178 12.49 2.92 5.88
CA SER A 178 11.12 2.77 5.35
C SER A 178 10.89 1.34 4.83
N TYR A 179 9.68 0.81 5.05
CA TYR A 179 9.29 -0.49 4.47
C TYR A 179 9.06 -0.42 2.96
N TRP A 180 8.99 0.78 2.39
CA TRP A 180 8.84 1.00 0.96
C TRP A 180 10.15 0.96 0.16
N ALA A 181 11.31 1.04 0.82
CA ALA A 181 12.60 1.12 0.14
C ALA A 181 12.82 -0.04 -0.84
N GLY A 182 12.36 -1.24 -0.51
CA GLY A 182 12.42 -2.42 -1.38
C GLY A 182 11.58 -2.30 -2.65
N ARG A 183 10.43 -1.63 -2.57
CA ARG A 183 9.46 -1.47 -3.67
C ARG A 183 9.93 -0.47 -4.72
N PHE A 184 10.77 0.49 -4.33
CA PHE A 184 11.23 1.56 -5.22
C PHE A 184 12.63 1.37 -5.79
N ARG A 185 13.27 0.23 -5.55
CA ARG A 185 14.61 -0.09 -6.09
C ARG A 185 14.70 -0.03 -7.61
N ASN A 186 13.57 -0.22 -8.30
CA ASN A 186 13.52 -0.18 -9.76
C ASN A 186 13.43 1.25 -10.33
N ILE A 187 13.28 2.28 -9.50
CA ILE A 187 13.36 3.68 -9.95
C ILE A 187 14.81 4.01 -10.28
N GLU A 188 15.06 4.66 -11.41
CA GLU A 188 16.42 5.05 -11.81
C GLU A 188 17.10 5.90 -10.73
N GLY A 189 18.36 5.60 -10.41
CA GLY A 189 19.11 6.31 -9.36
C GLY A 189 18.68 6.02 -7.92
N SER A 190 17.66 5.16 -7.70
CA SER A 190 17.19 4.83 -6.34
C SER A 190 18.29 4.22 -5.48
N ALA A 191 19.06 3.28 -6.02
CA ALA A 191 20.12 2.59 -5.26
C ALA A 191 21.25 3.54 -4.81
N ASP A 192 21.71 4.42 -5.71
CA ASP A 192 22.77 5.37 -5.40
C ASP A 192 22.31 6.41 -4.37
N TYR A 193 21.10 6.94 -4.53
CA TYR A 193 20.50 7.85 -3.55
C TYR A 193 20.33 7.18 -2.17
N ALA A 194 19.82 5.94 -2.16
CA ALA A 194 19.59 5.18 -0.94
C ALA A 194 20.87 4.95 -0.12
N GLU A 195 22.03 4.93 -0.78
CA GLU A 195 23.37 4.77 -0.18
C GLU A 195 24.14 6.09 -0.04
N GLN A 196 23.47 7.23 -0.22
CA GLN A 196 24.07 8.57 -0.10
C GLN A 196 25.22 8.79 -1.09
N LYS A 197 25.21 8.07 -2.22
CA LYS A 197 26.15 8.24 -3.35
C LYS A 197 25.65 9.28 -4.36
N ALA A 198 24.39 9.67 -4.29
CA ALA A 198 23.77 10.71 -5.09
C ALA A 198 22.88 11.61 -4.20
N ASP A 199 22.82 12.90 -4.54
CA ASP A 199 22.02 13.89 -3.78
C ASP A 199 20.51 13.79 -4.07
N LYS A 200 20.13 13.15 -5.17
CA LYS A 200 18.75 13.04 -5.65
C LYS A 200 18.54 11.74 -6.41
N VAL A 201 17.29 11.29 -6.49
CA VAL A 201 16.90 10.11 -7.29
C VAL A 201 16.72 10.55 -8.74
N SER A 202 17.60 10.13 -9.66
CA SER A 202 17.58 10.59 -11.07
C SER A 202 16.30 10.22 -11.84
N GLY A 203 15.61 9.15 -11.42
CA GLY A 203 14.34 8.73 -11.98
C GLY A 203 13.13 9.53 -11.49
N LEU A 204 13.28 10.41 -10.51
CA LEU A 204 12.21 11.29 -10.03
C LEU A 204 12.38 12.69 -10.63
N GLU A 205 11.42 13.12 -11.43
CA GLU A 205 11.50 14.38 -12.17
C GLU A 205 10.23 15.21 -11.94
N ALA A 206 10.37 16.31 -11.21
CA ALA A 206 9.32 17.33 -11.09
C ALA A 206 9.29 18.17 -12.38
N LEU A 207 8.22 18.04 -13.17
CA LEU A 207 8.07 18.79 -14.43
C LEU A 207 7.46 20.16 -14.18
N ASP A 208 6.44 20.20 -13.32
CA ASP A 208 5.82 21.42 -12.82
C ASP A 208 5.19 21.16 -11.43
N LYS A 209 4.45 22.15 -10.91
CA LYS A 209 3.83 22.11 -9.58
C LYS A 209 2.85 20.93 -9.38
N TYR A 210 2.21 20.46 -10.45
CA TYR A 210 1.19 19.40 -10.44
C TYR A 210 1.50 18.27 -11.43
N THR A 211 2.61 18.31 -12.15
CA THR A 211 3.03 17.25 -13.07
C THR A 211 4.41 16.75 -12.70
N PHE A 212 4.55 15.44 -12.63
CA PHE A 212 5.84 14.81 -12.37
C PHE A 212 5.98 13.51 -13.13
N ARG A 213 7.21 13.04 -13.22
CA ARG A 213 7.56 11.84 -13.96
C ARG A 213 8.41 10.93 -13.10
N ILE A 214 8.12 9.63 -13.18
CA ILE A 214 8.91 8.56 -12.60
C ILE A 214 9.46 7.69 -13.73
N LYS A 215 10.79 7.50 -13.74
CA LYS A 215 11.51 6.61 -14.67
C LYS A 215 12.00 5.38 -13.95
N LEU A 216 11.72 4.23 -14.53
CA LEU A 216 12.13 2.91 -14.06
C LEU A 216 13.30 2.40 -14.90
N ALA A 217 14.27 1.76 -14.27
CA ALA A 217 15.42 1.17 -14.96
C ALA A 217 14.99 0.06 -15.93
N ARG A 218 13.92 -0.68 -15.59
CA ARG A 218 13.34 -1.76 -16.38
C ARG A 218 11.81 -1.76 -16.26
N PRO A 219 11.08 -2.29 -17.25
CA PRO A 219 9.63 -2.32 -17.22
C PRO A 219 9.13 -3.12 -16.02
N ASP A 220 8.09 -2.63 -15.36
CA ASP A 220 7.50 -3.25 -14.18
C ASP A 220 5.97 -3.15 -14.23
N ALA A 221 5.33 -4.30 -14.48
CA ALA A 221 3.89 -4.39 -14.59
C ALA A 221 3.16 -4.16 -13.26
N ALA A 222 3.85 -4.33 -12.13
CA ALA A 222 3.28 -4.14 -10.80
C ALA A 222 3.49 -2.72 -10.26
N PHE A 223 4.15 -1.83 -11.01
CA PHE A 223 4.51 -0.51 -10.48
C PHE A 223 3.27 0.31 -10.08
N LEU A 224 2.26 0.40 -10.96
CA LEU A 224 1.03 1.16 -10.69
C LEU A 224 0.21 0.54 -9.55
N THR A 225 0.14 -0.79 -9.47
CA THR A 225 -0.55 -1.45 -8.36
C THR A 225 0.19 -1.22 -7.05
N THR A 226 1.52 -1.25 -7.06
CA THR A 226 2.36 -0.95 -5.88
C THR A 226 2.09 0.45 -5.32
N LEU A 227 1.80 1.45 -6.17
CA LEU A 227 1.49 2.81 -5.70
C LEU A 227 0.14 2.92 -4.98
N GLY A 228 -0.81 2.05 -5.29
CA GLY A 228 -2.13 2.00 -4.64
C GLY A 228 -2.29 0.86 -3.64
N ASP A 229 -1.31 -0.03 -3.53
CA ASP A 229 -1.37 -1.22 -2.69
C ASP A 229 -1.48 -0.86 -1.21
N PHE A 230 -2.28 -1.63 -0.47
CA PHE A 230 -2.63 -1.35 0.92
C PHE A 230 -3.09 0.11 1.09
N SER A 231 -2.47 0.89 1.98
CA SER A 231 -2.80 2.29 2.18
C SER A 231 -2.49 3.20 0.99
N GLY A 232 -1.79 2.68 -0.02
CA GLY A 232 -0.96 3.50 -0.89
C GLY A 232 0.13 4.19 -0.08
N MET A 233 1.21 4.62 -0.74
CA MET A 233 2.16 5.48 -0.03
C MET A 233 1.53 6.86 0.14
N GLY A 234 1.01 7.13 1.33
CA GLY A 234 0.45 8.43 1.70
C GLY A 234 1.49 9.55 1.52
N ILE A 235 1.10 10.62 0.83
CA ILE A 235 2.01 11.74 0.56
C ILE A 235 2.22 12.55 1.84
N LEU A 236 3.50 12.72 2.20
CA LEU A 236 3.92 13.42 3.39
C LEU A 236 4.03 14.94 3.14
N PRO A 237 3.64 15.78 4.11
CA PRO A 237 3.80 17.23 4.01
C PRO A 237 5.28 17.62 4.12
N LYS A 238 5.90 18.00 3.00
CA LYS A 238 7.31 18.42 2.97
C LYS A 238 7.55 19.62 3.88
N HIS A 239 6.62 20.57 3.91
CA HIS A 239 6.74 21.79 4.71
C HIS A 239 6.81 21.52 6.22
N VAL A 240 6.25 20.40 6.69
CA VAL A 240 6.31 19.98 8.09
C VAL A 240 7.57 19.16 8.39
N LEU A 241 7.99 18.31 7.45
CA LEU A 241 8.99 17.27 7.70
C LEU A 241 10.37 17.50 7.06
N LYS A 242 10.54 18.53 6.24
CA LYS A 242 11.79 18.81 5.50
C LYS A 242 13.02 18.88 6.41
N ASP A 243 12.86 19.45 7.61
CA ASP A 243 13.96 19.70 8.55
C ASP A 243 14.23 18.50 9.47
N VAL A 244 13.39 17.46 9.41
CA VAL A 244 13.59 16.24 10.19
C VAL A 244 14.62 15.36 9.46
N PRO A 245 15.71 14.94 10.12
CA PRO A 245 16.67 14.00 9.54
C PRO A 245 16.01 12.65 9.19
N PRO A 246 16.39 11.99 8.08
CA PRO A 246 15.79 10.71 7.67
C PRO A 246 15.76 9.64 8.77
N ASP A 247 16.87 9.47 9.49
CA ASP A 247 17.04 8.51 10.59
C ASP A 247 16.21 8.82 11.84
N GLN A 248 15.66 10.03 11.93
CA GLN A 248 14.82 10.47 13.05
C GLN A 248 13.32 10.41 12.72
N LEU A 249 12.94 10.30 11.43
CA LEU A 249 11.53 10.31 11.01
C LEU A 249 10.68 9.26 11.74
N ARG A 250 11.20 8.04 11.93
CA ARG A 250 10.47 6.96 12.61
C ARG A 250 10.10 7.29 14.06
N LYS A 251 10.95 8.03 14.76
CA LYS A 251 10.76 8.40 16.17
C LYS A 251 10.09 9.78 16.33
N HIS A 252 9.97 10.53 15.25
CA HIS A 252 9.36 11.85 15.25
C HIS A 252 7.88 11.77 15.69
N SER A 253 7.40 12.78 16.40
CA SER A 253 6.02 12.83 16.92
C SER A 253 4.97 12.68 15.82
N PHE A 254 5.24 13.20 14.63
CA PHE A 254 4.39 13.03 13.45
C PHE A 254 4.10 11.56 13.13
N SER A 255 5.06 10.65 13.35
CA SER A 255 4.88 9.22 13.07
C SER A 255 3.97 8.50 14.07
N LEU A 256 3.58 9.17 15.16
CA LEU A 256 2.63 8.67 16.17
C LEU A 256 1.33 9.49 16.21
N ALA A 257 1.39 10.73 15.73
CA ALA A 257 0.31 11.71 15.73
C ALA A 257 0.43 12.64 14.49
N PRO A 258 0.08 12.15 13.29
CA PRO A 258 0.18 12.94 12.07
C PRO A 258 -0.95 13.96 12.00
N THR A 259 -0.72 15.17 12.52
CA THR A 259 -1.71 16.26 12.55
C THR A 259 -1.97 16.90 11.19
N VAL A 260 -1.05 16.72 10.23
CA VAL A 260 -1.14 17.26 8.87
C VAL A 260 -1.14 16.12 7.86
N GLY A 261 -2.22 16.04 7.08
CA GLY A 261 -2.40 15.01 6.06
C GLY A 261 -3.33 15.51 4.95
N ALA A 262 -3.40 14.76 3.85
CA ALA A 262 -4.24 15.06 2.70
C ALA A 262 -5.35 14.01 2.48
N GLY A 263 -5.69 13.27 3.55
CA GLY A 263 -6.79 12.32 3.56
C GLY A 263 -8.15 12.98 3.80
N ALA A 264 -9.20 12.15 3.83
CA ALA A 264 -10.57 12.61 4.06
C ALA A 264 -10.82 13.06 5.52
N TYR A 265 -9.95 12.65 6.44
CA TYR A 265 -10.04 12.96 7.87
C TYR A 265 -8.74 13.56 8.39
N THR A 266 -8.83 14.38 9.42
CA THR A 266 -7.68 14.93 10.15
C THR A 266 -7.54 14.25 11.51
N PHE A 267 -6.32 13.90 11.88
CA PHE A 267 -6.02 13.30 13.17
C PHE A 267 -6.31 14.29 14.32
N VAL A 268 -7.00 13.81 15.36
CA VAL A 268 -7.34 14.60 16.55
C VAL A 268 -6.54 14.13 17.76
N LYS A 269 -6.54 12.83 18.06
CA LYS A 269 -5.91 12.29 19.27
C LYS A 269 -5.57 10.81 19.14
N ASN A 270 -4.47 10.38 19.77
CA ASN A 270 -4.15 8.97 19.98
C ASN A 270 -3.86 8.77 21.47
N GLU A 271 -4.62 7.88 22.10
CA GLU A 271 -4.27 7.33 23.41
C GLU A 271 -3.73 5.92 23.19
N ALA A 272 -2.40 5.79 23.27
CA ALA A 272 -1.72 4.51 23.09
C ALA A 272 -2.32 3.44 24.01
N GLY A 273 -2.84 2.37 23.40
CA GLY A 273 -3.52 1.26 24.10
C GLY A 273 -5.04 1.41 24.25
N GLN A 274 -5.65 2.48 23.74
CA GLN A 274 -7.08 2.76 23.91
C GLN A 274 -7.78 3.05 22.55
N TYR A 275 -7.53 4.21 21.94
CA TYR A 275 -8.22 4.66 20.70
C TYR A 275 -7.48 5.77 19.94
N VAL A 276 -7.86 5.96 18.67
CA VAL A 276 -7.50 7.11 17.82
C VAL A 276 -8.77 7.86 17.39
N GLU A 277 -8.77 9.19 17.47
CA GLU A 277 -9.85 10.05 16.99
C GLU A 277 -9.45 10.82 15.73
N SER A 278 -10.38 10.95 14.78
CA SER A 278 -10.20 11.76 13.56
C SER A 278 -11.49 12.47 13.15
N ASN A 279 -11.39 13.69 12.60
CA ASN A 279 -12.53 14.53 12.16
C ASN A 279 -12.56 14.76 10.66
#